data_AF-A0A418QHH7-F1
#
_entry.id   AF-A0A418QHH7-F1
#
_cell.length_a   1.000
_cell.length_b   1.000
_cell.length_c   1.000
_cell.angle_alpha   90.00
_cell.angle_beta   90.00
_cell.angle_gamma   90.00
#
_symmetry.space_group_name_H-M   'P 1'
#
loop_
_entity.id
_entity.type
_entity.pdbx_description
1 polymer ?
#
loop_
_entity_poly.entity_id
_entity_poly.type
_entity_poly.pdbx_seq_one_letter_code
_entity_poly.pdbx_strand_id
1 'polypeptide(L)'
;MSILDRLSRLLRANVNDLISKAEDPGKIIEQALRDMRAAYAEARSEVADAMSQNAKLEREANTNRRMAAEYEKKAEEALRSGSEELAREALRRSQNAKDLAAGFEEQLQVQSSTVEQLKTQLRALEAKIDEMESKKSLLAARQKTAQAGATLDRVSGFDKAGGAMDAFEEMEQKVSGMEDRNRAMQDLRKENDFDAQLKDLGRTQALDDAMAALKAKVQGEGGGTGGS
;
A
#
# COMPACT_ATOMS: atom_id res chain seq x y z
N MET A 1 18.81 8.67 -6.46
CA MET A 1 17.42 8.81 -6.94
C MET A 1 16.59 7.83 -6.16
N SER A 2 15.51 8.29 -5.52
CA SER A 2 14.62 7.41 -4.74
C SER A 2 13.82 6.48 -5.66
N ILE A 3 13.41 5.31 -5.17
CA ILE A 3 12.44 4.43 -5.86
C ILE A 3 11.16 5.22 -6.19
N LEU A 4 10.76 6.12 -5.29
CA LEU A 4 9.62 7.02 -5.44
C LEU A 4 9.79 7.94 -6.66
N ASP A 5 11.00 8.41 -6.93
CA ASP A 5 11.30 9.26 -8.09
C ASP A 5 11.28 8.46 -9.40
N ARG A 6 11.67 7.17 -9.35
CA ARG A 6 11.60 6.26 -10.51
C ARG A 6 10.14 5.92 -10.80
N LEU A 7 9.37 5.51 -9.80
CA LEU A 7 7.93 5.27 -9.86
C LEU A 7 7.20 6.49 -10.41
N SER A 8 7.44 7.68 -9.82
CA SER A 8 6.79 8.92 -10.24
C SER A 8 7.05 9.28 -11.70
N ARG A 9 8.26 9.02 -12.22
CA ARG A 9 8.57 9.23 -13.63
C ARG A 9 7.85 8.26 -14.55
N LEU A 10 7.81 6.97 -14.18
CA LEU A 10 7.09 5.95 -14.95
C LEU A 10 5.58 6.21 -14.96
N LEU A 11 5.02 6.70 -13.85
CA LEU A 11 3.62 7.09 -13.75
C LEU A 11 3.28 8.33 -14.59
N ARG A 12 4.17 9.32 -14.62
CA ARG A 12 4.01 10.54 -15.42
C ARG A 12 4.29 10.32 -16.91
N ALA A 13 4.93 9.21 -17.28
CA ALA A 13 5.20 8.90 -18.67
C ALA A 13 3.89 8.83 -19.47
N ASN A 14 3.72 9.77 -20.38
CA ASN A 14 2.54 9.80 -21.25
C ASN A 14 2.76 8.85 -22.42
N VAL A 15 1.95 7.80 -22.45
CA VAL A 15 1.98 6.77 -23.50
C VAL A 15 1.69 7.38 -24.87
N ASN A 16 0.81 8.38 -24.93
CA ASN A 16 0.44 9.00 -26.20
C ASN A 16 1.61 9.80 -26.80
N ASP A 17 2.44 10.39 -25.94
CA ASP A 17 3.67 11.08 -26.36
C ASP A 17 4.75 10.09 -26.82
N LEU A 18 4.82 8.91 -26.18
CA LEU A 18 5.71 7.83 -26.59
C LEU A 18 5.32 7.24 -27.96
N ILE A 19 4.02 7.10 -28.23
CA ILE A 19 3.52 6.55 -29.50
C ILE A 19 3.70 7.57 -30.64
N SER A 20 3.38 8.84 -30.43
CA SER A 20 3.37 9.86 -31.49
C SER A 20 4.76 10.21 -32.03
N LYS A 21 5.83 9.94 -31.26
CA LYS A 21 7.22 10.24 -31.64
C LYS A 21 8.02 9.03 -32.10
N ALA A 22 7.43 7.83 -32.10
CA ALA A 22 8.12 6.58 -32.38
C ALA A 22 7.90 6.11 -33.81
N GLU A 23 8.97 5.72 -34.51
CA GLU A 23 8.90 5.02 -35.79
C GLU A 23 8.27 3.62 -35.64
N ASP A 24 8.53 2.95 -34.51
CA ASP A 24 7.93 1.66 -34.15
C ASP A 24 7.27 1.75 -32.75
N PRO A 25 6.01 2.20 -32.66
CA PRO A 25 5.31 2.37 -31.40
C PRO A 25 5.10 1.05 -30.64
N GLY A 26 5.10 -0.09 -31.35
CA GLY A 26 5.01 -1.42 -30.74
C GLY A 26 6.24 -1.73 -29.91
N LYS A 27 7.44 -1.57 -30.47
CA LYS A 27 8.70 -1.81 -29.75
C LYS A 27 8.90 -0.87 -28.55
N ILE A 28 8.51 0.41 -28.69
CA ILE A 28 8.62 1.38 -27.59
C ILE A 28 7.72 0.99 -26.41
N ILE A 29 6.48 0.58 -26.66
CA ILE A 29 5.59 0.11 -25.60
C ILE A 29 6.12 -1.16 -24.95
N GLU A 30 6.66 -2.09 -25.72
CA GLU A 30 7.28 -3.29 -25.16
C GLU A 30 8.47 -2.99 -24.25
N GLN A 31 9.33 -2.05 -24.66
CA GLN A 31 10.45 -1.61 -23.83
C GLN A 31 9.94 -0.93 -22.55
N ALA A 32 8.99 -0.02 -22.66
CA ALA A 32 8.40 0.65 -21.52
C ALA A 32 7.74 -0.35 -20.55
N LEU A 33 7.03 -1.36 -21.05
CA LEU A 33 6.46 -2.44 -20.24
C LEU A 33 7.53 -3.26 -19.51
N ARG A 34 8.64 -3.58 -20.18
CA ARG A 34 9.78 -4.26 -19.53
C ARG A 34 10.34 -3.42 -18.39
N ASP A 35 10.59 -2.13 -18.65
CA ASP A 35 11.16 -1.21 -17.66
C ASP A 35 10.21 -1.00 -16.47
N MET A 36 8.91 -0.85 -16.74
CA MET A 36 7.87 -0.73 -15.71
C MET A 36 7.75 -2.00 -14.86
N ARG A 37 7.77 -3.19 -15.47
CA ARG A 37 7.72 -4.47 -14.72
C ARG A 37 8.95 -4.68 -13.86
N ALA A 38 10.14 -4.33 -14.37
CA ALA A 38 11.37 -4.37 -13.58
C ALA A 38 11.30 -3.42 -12.38
N ALA A 39 10.86 -2.17 -12.59
CA ALA A 39 10.67 -1.20 -11.52
C ALA A 39 9.59 -1.64 -10.52
N TYR A 40 8.53 -2.30 -10.97
CA TYR A 40 7.50 -2.85 -10.10
C TYR A 40 8.05 -3.96 -9.20
N ALA A 41 8.85 -4.89 -9.74
CA ALA A 41 9.46 -5.95 -8.95
C ALA A 41 10.42 -5.40 -7.89
N GLU A 42 11.27 -4.43 -8.26
CA GLU A 42 12.18 -3.72 -7.36
C GLU A 42 11.40 -3.00 -6.24
N ALA A 43 10.42 -2.17 -6.62
CA ALA A 43 9.60 -1.42 -5.67
C ALA A 43 8.79 -2.34 -4.74
N ARG A 44 8.30 -3.49 -5.23
CA ARG A 44 7.60 -4.48 -4.41
C ARG A 44 8.51 -5.07 -3.34
N SER A 45 9.78 -5.34 -3.65
CA SER A 45 10.76 -5.81 -2.68
C SER A 45 11.02 -4.75 -1.61
N GLU A 46 11.24 -3.50 -2.01
CA GLU A 46 11.49 -2.41 -1.07
C GLU A 46 10.29 -2.15 -0.14
N VAL A 47 9.07 -2.22 -0.68
CA VAL A 47 7.84 -2.14 0.13
C VAL A 47 7.79 -3.28 1.16
N ALA A 48 8.13 -4.51 0.76
CA ALA A 48 8.15 -5.64 1.67
C ALA A 48 9.19 -5.47 2.79
N ASP A 49 10.38 -4.96 2.46
CA ASP A 49 11.42 -4.67 3.44
C ASP A 49 10.99 -3.57 4.42
N ALA A 50 10.37 -2.50 3.92
CA ALA A 50 9.85 -1.43 4.76
C ALA A 50 8.70 -1.91 5.67
N MET A 51 7.81 -2.78 5.16
CA MET A 51 6.77 -3.42 5.96
C MET A 51 7.36 -4.32 7.06
N SER A 52 8.43 -5.06 6.75
CA SER A 52 9.15 -5.89 7.73
C SER A 52 9.77 -5.05 8.84
N GLN A 53 10.35 -3.90 8.50
CA GLN A 53 10.89 -2.93 9.46
C GLN A 53 9.79 -2.36 10.38
N ASN A 54 8.65 -1.96 9.82
CA ASN A 54 7.48 -1.55 10.61
C ASN A 54 7.01 -2.66 11.56
N ALA A 55 6.88 -3.89 11.08
CA ALA A 55 6.49 -5.01 11.92
C ALA A 55 7.51 -5.29 13.04
N LYS A 56 8.80 -5.03 12.80
CA LYS A 56 9.83 -5.11 13.85
C LYS A 56 9.62 -4.01 14.89
N LEU A 57 9.44 -2.76 14.49
CA LEU A 57 9.18 -1.64 15.42
C LEU A 57 7.93 -1.91 16.27
N GLU A 58 6.85 -2.41 15.65
CA GLU A 58 5.63 -2.76 16.35
C GLU A 58 5.86 -3.88 17.39
N ARG A 59 6.66 -4.89 17.06
CA ARG A 59 7.05 -5.94 18.02
C ARG A 59 7.88 -5.39 19.19
N GLU A 60 8.82 -4.49 18.92
CA GLU A 60 9.64 -3.86 19.96
C GLU A 60 8.79 -2.98 20.88
N ALA A 61 7.89 -2.17 20.32
CA ALA A 61 6.92 -1.38 21.08
C ALA A 61 6.05 -2.29 21.97
N ASN A 62 5.48 -3.36 21.42
CA ASN A 62 4.67 -4.33 22.15
C ASN A 62 5.45 -5.03 23.28
N THR A 63 6.70 -5.40 23.03
CA THR A 63 7.57 -6.03 24.02
C THR A 63 7.82 -5.09 25.19
N ASN A 64 8.14 -3.82 24.91
CA ASN A 64 8.37 -2.81 25.93
C ASN A 64 7.10 -2.47 26.72
N ARG A 65 5.92 -2.42 26.07
CA ARG A 65 4.63 -2.28 26.76
C ARG A 65 4.37 -3.43 27.73
N ARG A 66 4.67 -4.67 27.34
CA ARG A 66 4.53 -5.83 28.24
C ARG A 66 5.49 -5.75 29.42
N MET A 67 6.75 -5.39 29.18
CA MET A 67 7.72 -5.19 30.26
C MET A 67 7.28 -4.09 31.23
N ALA A 68 6.76 -2.98 30.73
CA ALA A 68 6.23 -1.90 31.56
C ALA A 68 5.11 -2.41 32.49
N ALA A 69 4.14 -3.14 31.95
CA ALA A 69 3.04 -3.71 32.72
C ALA A 69 3.50 -4.77 33.74
N GLU A 70 4.51 -5.58 33.40
CA GLU A 70 5.11 -6.53 34.36
C GLU A 70 5.80 -5.83 35.52
N TYR A 71 6.53 -4.74 35.26
CA TYR A 71 7.17 -3.95 36.31
C TYR A 71 6.15 -3.18 37.16
N GLU A 72 5.04 -2.73 36.60
CA GLU A 72 3.94 -2.15 37.38
C GLU A 72 3.34 -3.17 38.35
N LYS A 73 3.05 -4.39 37.89
CA LYS A 73 2.58 -5.47 38.77
C LYS A 73 3.57 -5.77 39.91
N LYS A 74 4.87 -5.83 39.60
CA LYS A 74 5.91 -6.02 40.61
C LYS A 74 5.98 -4.85 41.61
N ALA A 75 5.73 -3.62 41.15
CA ALA A 75 5.65 -2.47 42.04
C ALA A 75 4.44 -2.53 42.96
N GLU A 76 3.26 -2.94 42.45
CA GLU A 76 2.06 -3.16 43.25
C GLU A 76 2.28 -4.24 44.32
N GLU A 77 2.91 -5.36 43.96
CA GLU A 77 3.27 -6.44 44.90
C GLU A 77 4.23 -5.96 45.99
N ALA A 78 5.27 -5.20 45.61
CA ALA A 78 6.24 -4.65 46.56
C ALA A 78 5.61 -3.62 47.52
N LEU A 79 4.65 -2.82 47.06
CA LEU A 79 3.88 -1.91 47.93
C LEU A 79 3.02 -2.70 48.91
N ARG A 80 2.31 -3.74 48.45
CA ARG A 80 1.51 -4.61 49.32
C ARG A 80 2.36 -5.31 50.39
N SER A 81 3.62 -5.62 50.08
CA SER A 81 4.58 -6.18 51.05
C SER A 81 5.31 -5.13 51.89
N GLY A 82 4.92 -3.85 51.83
CA GLY A 82 5.51 -2.76 52.61
C GLY A 82 6.93 -2.35 52.20
N SER A 83 7.40 -2.79 51.03
CA SER A 83 8.76 -2.53 50.53
C SER A 83 8.77 -1.39 49.51
N GLU A 84 8.65 -0.14 49.99
CA GLU A 84 8.58 1.05 49.13
C GLU A 84 9.79 1.23 48.21
N GLU A 85 11.01 0.92 48.68
CA GLU A 85 12.23 1.05 47.87
C GLU A 85 12.23 0.11 46.66
N LEU A 86 11.75 -1.13 46.84
CA LEU A 86 11.58 -2.08 45.73
C LEU A 86 10.49 -1.64 44.76
N ALA A 87 9.39 -1.07 45.28
CA ALA A 87 8.32 -0.54 44.45
C ALA A 87 8.80 0.65 43.59
N ARG A 88 9.58 1.57 44.16
CA ARG A 88 10.17 2.70 43.41
C ARG A 88 11.11 2.24 42.31
N GLU A 89 11.98 1.27 42.59
CA GLU A 89 12.88 0.70 41.57
C GLU A 89 12.10 0.01 40.44
N ALA A 90 11.06 -0.75 40.78
CA ALA A 90 10.18 -1.38 39.80
C ALA A 90 9.46 -0.33 38.93
N LEU A 91 8.93 0.74 39.53
CA LEU A 91 8.32 1.85 38.79
C LEU A 91 9.32 2.56 37.88
N ARG A 92 10.58 2.77 38.31
CA ARG A 92 11.61 3.37 37.44
C ARG A 92 11.85 2.51 36.20
N ARG A 93 11.90 1.18 36.37
CA ARG A 93 12.04 0.25 35.23
C ARG A 93 10.82 0.22 34.33
N SER A 94 9.62 0.31 34.92
CA SER A 94 8.38 0.45 34.15
C SER A 94 8.41 1.72 33.29
N GLN A 95 8.76 2.87 33.89
CA GLN A 95 8.82 4.13 33.17
C GLN A 95 9.83 4.08 32.01
N ASN A 96 11.03 3.56 32.23
CA ASN A 96 12.01 3.37 31.16
C ASN A 96 11.46 2.52 30.00
N ALA A 97 10.73 1.44 30.31
CA ALA A 97 10.11 0.60 29.28
C ALA A 97 8.96 1.33 28.55
N LYS A 98 8.17 2.17 29.25
CA LYS A 98 7.15 3.03 28.61
C LYS A 98 7.79 4.04 27.66
N ASP A 99 8.87 4.68 28.06
CA ASP A 99 9.57 5.68 27.24
C ASP A 99 10.13 5.02 25.96
N LEU A 100 10.70 3.82 26.09
CA LEU A 100 11.15 3.03 24.92
C LEU A 100 9.99 2.62 24.02
N ALA A 101 8.87 2.16 24.59
CA ALA A 101 7.68 1.83 23.81
C ALA A 101 7.16 3.04 23.02
N ALA A 102 7.07 4.20 23.66
CA ALA A 102 6.65 5.44 23.03
C ALA A 102 7.59 5.85 21.88
N GLY A 103 8.91 5.75 22.08
CA GLY A 103 9.88 6.04 21.03
C GLY A 103 9.74 5.11 19.81
N PHE A 104 9.52 3.82 20.02
CA PHE A 104 9.26 2.88 18.91
C PHE A 104 7.92 3.14 18.22
N GLU A 105 6.88 3.57 18.95
CA GLU A 105 5.58 3.92 18.38
C GLU A 105 5.64 5.18 17.52
N GLU A 106 6.37 6.21 17.97
CA GLU A 106 6.61 7.42 17.19
C GLU A 106 7.34 7.08 15.88
N GLN A 107 8.39 6.27 15.96
CA GLN A 107 9.13 5.83 14.78
C GLN A 107 8.25 5.01 13.83
N LEU A 108 7.42 4.12 14.37
CA LEU A 108 6.45 3.33 13.60
C LEU A 108 5.43 4.24 12.90
N GLN A 109 4.94 5.29 13.56
CA GLN A 109 3.98 6.23 12.97
C GLN A 109 4.58 6.96 11.76
N VAL A 110 5.83 7.43 11.88
CA VAL A 110 6.53 8.09 10.77
C VAL A 110 6.73 7.12 9.60
N GLN A 111 7.23 5.91 9.86
CA GLN A 111 7.51 4.93 8.79
C GLN A 111 6.23 4.36 8.15
N SER A 112 5.14 4.25 8.91
CA SER A 112 3.84 3.78 8.38
C SER A 112 3.32 4.68 7.26
N SER A 113 3.48 6.00 7.39
CA SER A 113 3.08 6.94 6.32
C SER A 113 3.87 6.69 5.02
N THR A 114 5.16 6.40 5.14
CA THR A 114 6.04 6.14 3.99
C THR A 114 5.67 4.81 3.31
N VAL A 115 5.39 3.77 4.10
CA VAL A 115 4.95 2.46 3.59
C VAL A 115 3.63 2.58 2.83
N GLU A 116 2.65 3.34 3.35
CA GLU A 116 1.38 3.52 2.65
C GLU A 116 1.53 4.34 1.36
N GLN A 117 2.41 5.35 1.33
CA GLN A 117 2.75 6.08 0.11
C GLN A 117 3.38 5.14 -0.94
N LEU A 118 4.34 4.31 -0.55
CA LEU A 118 4.97 3.35 -1.45
C LEU A 118 3.96 2.33 -2.00
N LYS A 119 3.07 1.79 -1.14
CA LYS A 119 1.99 0.87 -1.57
C LYS A 119 1.05 1.53 -2.57
N THR A 120 0.69 2.79 -2.34
CA THR A 120 -0.17 3.57 -3.25
C THR A 120 0.50 3.76 -4.61
N GLN A 121 1.78 4.13 -4.64
CA GLN A 121 2.52 4.27 -5.88
C GLN A 121 2.72 2.93 -6.61
N LEU A 122 2.94 1.84 -5.88
CA LEU A 122 3.07 0.50 -6.45
C LEU A 122 1.77 0.07 -7.16
N ARG A 123 0.61 0.26 -6.52
CA ARG A 123 -0.71 0.02 -7.13
C ARG A 123 -0.94 0.91 -8.35
N ALA A 124 -0.50 2.17 -8.28
CA ALA A 124 -0.61 3.06 -9.42
C ALA A 124 0.24 2.59 -10.61
N LEU A 125 1.44 2.05 -10.35
CA LEU A 125 2.33 1.53 -11.39
C LEU A 125 1.76 0.25 -12.00
N GLU A 126 1.17 -0.63 -11.18
CA GLU A 126 0.44 -1.82 -11.64
C GLU A 126 -0.67 -1.45 -12.63
N ALA A 127 -1.54 -0.51 -12.24
CA ALA A 127 -2.60 -0.03 -13.13
C ALA A 127 -2.03 0.61 -14.42
N LYS A 128 -0.87 1.25 -14.35
CA LYS A 128 -0.21 1.82 -15.53
C LYS A 128 0.36 0.75 -16.46
N ILE A 129 0.87 -0.34 -15.90
CA ILE A 129 1.30 -1.52 -16.66
C ILE A 129 0.10 -2.11 -17.40
N ASP A 130 -1.04 -2.29 -16.74
CA ASP A 130 -2.26 -2.82 -17.37
C ASP A 130 -2.78 -1.92 -18.51
N GLU A 131 -2.75 -0.60 -18.30
CA GLU A 131 -3.08 0.39 -19.35
C GLU A 131 -2.15 0.21 -20.57
N MET A 132 -0.85 0.05 -20.32
CA MET A 132 0.17 -0.13 -21.35
C MET A 132 0.01 -1.46 -22.09
N GLU A 133 -0.34 -2.54 -21.41
CA GLU A 133 -0.64 -3.84 -22.02
C GLU A 133 -1.87 -3.78 -22.92
N SER A 134 -2.92 -3.08 -22.47
CA SER A 134 -4.12 -2.85 -23.26
C SER A 134 -3.81 -2.07 -24.54
N LYS A 135 -3.01 -0.99 -24.42
CA LYS A 135 -2.54 -0.20 -25.57
C LYS A 135 -1.67 -1.02 -26.52
N LYS A 136 -0.80 -1.88 -25.99
CA LYS A 136 0.01 -2.82 -26.80
C LYS A 136 -0.91 -3.72 -27.63
N SER A 137 -1.91 -4.34 -27.00
CA SER A 137 -2.84 -5.24 -27.68
C SER A 137 -3.62 -4.52 -28.78
N LEU A 138 -4.10 -3.30 -28.51
CA LEU A 138 -4.80 -2.48 -29.50
C LEU A 138 -3.91 -2.13 -30.69
N LEU A 139 -2.64 -1.77 -30.46
CA LEU A 139 -1.71 -1.46 -31.55
C LEU A 139 -1.39 -2.70 -32.39
N ALA A 140 -1.14 -3.84 -31.76
CA ALA A 140 -0.91 -5.10 -32.46
C ALA A 140 -2.12 -5.49 -33.33
N ALA A 141 -3.32 -5.29 -32.80
CA ALA A 141 -4.57 -5.51 -33.51
C ALA A 141 -4.70 -4.58 -34.74
N ARG A 142 -4.48 -3.27 -34.57
CA ARG A 142 -4.49 -2.30 -35.67
C ARG A 142 -3.45 -2.62 -36.76
N GLN A 143 -2.24 -3.03 -36.37
CA GLN A 143 -1.20 -3.44 -37.30
C GLN A 143 -1.64 -4.67 -38.11
N LYS A 144 -2.26 -5.67 -37.47
CA LYS A 144 -2.78 -6.86 -38.14
C LYS A 144 -3.90 -6.50 -39.13
N THR A 145 -4.84 -5.63 -38.76
CA THR A 145 -5.89 -5.15 -39.68
C THR A 145 -5.32 -4.38 -40.85
N ALA A 146 -4.36 -3.47 -40.63
CA ALA A 146 -3.71 -2.73 -41.71
C ALA A 146 -2.95 -3.66 -42.67
N GLN A 147 -2.26 -4.68 -42.16
CA GLN A 147 -1.60 -5.70 -42.97
C GLN A 147 -2.59 -6.59 -43.74
N ALA A 148 -3.72 -6.95 -43.12
CA ALA A 148 -4.78 -7.72 -43.76
C ALA A 148 -5.45 -6.90 -44.88
N GLY A 149 -5.73 -5.63 -44.65
CA GLY A 149 -6.25 -4.70 -45.67
C GLY A 149 -5.26 -4.49 -46.83
N ALA A 150 -3.98 -4.26 -46.54
CA ALA A 150 -2.96 -4.14 -47.58
C ALA A 150 -2.74 -5.45 -48.36
N THR A 151 -2.92 -6.60 -47.72
CA THR A 151 -2.92 -7.91 -48.39
C THR A 151 -4.17 -8.07 -49.23
N LEU A 152 -5.35 -7.69 -48.72
CA LEU A 152 -6.61 -7.74 -49.46
C LEU A 152 -6.56 -6.83 -50.70
N ASP A 153 -6.05 -5.61 -50.60
CA ASP A 153 -5.84 -4.70 -51.74
C ASP A 153 -4.86 -5.27 -52.77
N ARG A 154 -3.92 -6.12 -52.34
CA ARG A 154 -2.97 -6.81 -53.21
C ARG A 154 -3.55 -8.11 -53.80
N VAL A 155 -4.54 -8.71 -53.15
CA VAL A 155 -5.16 -10.00 -53.47
C VAL A 155 -6.56 -9.83 -54.10
N SER A 156 -7.13 -8.62 -54.11
CA SER A 156 -8.45 -8.24 -54.67
C SER A 156 -8.57 -8.39 -56.20
N GLY A 157 -7.76 -9.25 -56.79
CA GLY A 157 -8.13 -10.01 -57.98
C GLY A 157 -8.95 -11.29 -57.70
N PHE A 158 -9.20 -11.70 -56.45
CA PHE A 158 -10.01 -12.92 -56.19
C PHE A 158 -10.80 -12.90 -54.86
N ASP A 159 -12.09 -13.24 -54.95
CA ASP A 159 -13.11 -13.28 -53.89
C ASP A 159 -12.76 -14.20 -52.69
N LYS A 160 -12.49 -13.63 -51.50
CA LYS A 160 -12.75 -14.26 -50.18
C LYS A 160 -12.87 -13.20 -49.06
N ALA A 161 -14.08 -12.69 -48.84
CA ALA A 161 -14.38 -11.67 -47.82
C ALA A 161 -14.58 -12.21 -46.38
N GLY A 162 -14.63 -13.53 -46.15
CA GLY A 162 -15.05 -14.11 -44.86
C GLY A 162 -14.07 -13.96 -43.69
N GLY A 163 -12.76 -14.16 -43.92
CA GLY A 163 -11.79 -14.23 -42.81
C GLY A 163 -11.36 -12.89 -42.21
N ALA A 164 -11.65 -11.77 -42.87
CA ALA A 164 -11.31 -10.43 -42.39
C ALA A 164 -12.35 -9.87 -41.41
N MET A 165 -13.62 -10.29 -41.54
CA MET A 165 -14.71 -9.92 -40.62
C MET A 165 -14.55 -10.59 -39.25
N ASP A 166 -14.25 -11.90 -39.22
CA ASP A 166 -14.06 -12.63 -37.96
C ASP A 166 -12.91 -12.05 -37.11
N ALA A 167 -11.81 -11.66 -37.77
CA ALA A 167 -10.67 -11.03 -37.09
C ALA A 167 -10.98 -9.62 -36.55
N PHE A 168 -11.95 -8.93 -37.15
CA PHE A 168 -12.43 -7.63 -36.70
C PHE A 168 -13.39 -7.77 -35.52
N GLU A 169 -14.27 -8.78 -35.54
CA GLU A 169 -15.25 -9.05 -34.49
C GLU A 169 -14.60 -9.54 -33.19
N GLU A 170 -13.59 -10.43 -33.27
CA GLU A 170 -12.77 -10.82 -32.10
C GLU A 170 -12.00 -9.63 -31.51
N MET A 171 -11.62 -8.67 -32.35
CA MET A 171 -10.89 -7.49 -31.94
C MET A 171 -11.78 -6.49 -31.22
N GLU A 172 -13.00 -6.28 -31.71
CA GLU A 172 -13.99 -5.39 -31.10
C GLU A 172 -14.37 -5.88 -29.68
N GLN A 173 -14.55 -7.20 -29.52
CA GLN A 173 -14.77 -7.81 -28.20
C GLN A 173 -13.59 -7.60 -27.23
N LYS A 174 -12.34 -7.70 -27.71
CA LYS A 174 -11.15 -7.46 -26.89
C LYS A 174 -11.03 -6.01 -26.44
N VAL A 175 -11.34 -5.06 -27.32
CA VAL A 175 -11.28 -3.62 -27.01
C VAL A 175 -12.36 -3.26 -25.99
N SER A 176 -13.60 -3.71 -26.20
CA SER A 176 -14.70 -3.50 -25.24
C SER A 176 -14.35 -4.03 -23.85
N GLY A 177 -13.79 -5.24 -23.75
CA GLY A 177 -13.38 -5.82 -22.47
C GLY A 177 -12.24 -5.07 -21.77
N MET A 178 -11.39 -4.35 -22.51
CA MET A 178 -10.34 -3.51 -21.92
C MET A 178 -10.90 -2.17 -21.42
N GLU A 179 -11.86 -1.58 -22.14
CA GLU A 179 -12.51 -0.34 -21.73
C GLU A 179 -13.30 -0.52 -20.42
N ASP A 180 -14.00 -1.64 -20.28
CA ASP A 180 -14.74 -1.98 -19.06
C ASP A 180 -13.82 -2.16 -17.85
N ARG A 181 -12.65 -2.81 -18.03
CA ARG A 181 -11.63 -2.96 -16.98
C ARG A 181 -11.03 -1.63 -16.54
N ASN A 182 -10.72 -0.75 -17.48
CA ASN A 182 -10.20 0.59 -17.17
C ASN A 182 -11.21 1.41 -16.35
N ARG A 183 -12.50 1.27 -16.64
CA ARG A 183 -13.58 1.93 -15.90
C ARG A 183 -13.66 1.41 -14.46
N ALA A 184 -13.66 0.09 -14.28
CA ALA A 184 -13.66 -0.54 -12.95
C ALA A 184 -12.44 -0.12 -12.10
N MET A 185 -11.26 0.02 -12.71
CA MET A 185 -10.05 0.48 -12.02
C MET A 185 -10.11 1.95 -11.58
N GLN A 186 -10.82 2.82 -12.31
CA GLN A 186 -11.01 4.21 -11.86
C GLN A 186 -11.93 4.30 -10.64
N ASP A 187 -12.93 3.43 -10.54
CA ASP A 187 -13.87 3.43 -9.42
C ASP A 187 -13.21 2.92 -8.13
N LEU A 188 -12.38 1.88 -8.20
CA LEU A 188 -11.59 1.38 -7.06
C LEU A 188 -10.62 2.43 -6.47
N ARG A 189 -10.12 3.36 -7.30
CA ARG A 189 -9.25 4.45 -6.83
C ARG A 189 -10.01 5.46 -5.97
N LYS A 190 -11.29 5.72 -6.28
CA LYS A 190 -12.13 6.66 -5.51
C LYS A 190 -12.52 6.09 -4.15
N GLU A 191 -12.70 4.77 -4.06
CA GLU A 191 -13.10 4.08 -2.83
C GLU A 191 -11.99 4.09 -1.76
N ASN A 192 -10.73 3.89 -2.16
CA ASN A 192 -9.58 3.88 -1.23
C ASN A 192 -9.33 5.25 -0.56
N ASP A 193 -9.67 6.37 -1.22
CA ASP A 193 -9.52 7.72 -0.66
C ASP A 193 -10.56 8.02 0.44
N PHE A 194 -11.72 7.35 0.39
CA PHE A 194 -12.82 7.56 1.34
C PHE A 194 -12.58 6.81 2.66
N ASP A 195 -12.08 5.57 2.59
CA ASP A 195 -11.74 4.76 3.77
C ASP A 195 -10.58 5.35 4.59
N ALA A 196 -9.64 6.04 3.94
CA ALA A 196 -8.55 6.74 4.61
C ALA A 196 -9.04 7.88 5.52
N GLN A 197 -10.11 8.58 5.12
CA GLN A 197 -10.69 9.69 5.89
C GLN A 197 -11.47 9.21 7.13
N LEU A 198 -12.10 8.04 7.08
CA LEU A 198 -12.84 7.48 8.23
C LEU A 198 -11.93 7.04 9.38
N LYS A 199 -10.72 6.57 9.06
CA LYS A 199 -9.76 6.04 10.04
C LYS A 199 -9.13 7.11 10.93
N ASP A 200 -9.07 8.35 10.44
CA ASP A 200 -8.48 9.50 11.13
C ASP A 200 -9.37 10.00 12.28
N LEU A 201 -10.70 9.94 12.12
CA LEU A 201 -11.67 10.36 13.14
C LEU A 201 -11.70 9.48 14.40
N GLY A 202 -11.37 8.19 14.29
CA GLY A 202 -11.46 7.25 15.41
C GLY A 202 -10.27 7.26 16.39
N ARG A 203 -9.15 7.89 16.01
CA ARG A 203 -7.90 7.82 16.76
C ARG A 203 -7.80 8.85 17.90
N THR A 204 -8.60 9.92 17.84
CA THR A 204 -8.56 11.05 18.78
C THR A 204 -9.35 10.79 20.06
N GLN A 205 -10.41 9.96 20.01
CA GLN A 205 -11.26 9.67 21.18
C GLN A 205 -10.67 8.61 22.12
N ALA A 206 -9.88 7.66 21.60
CA ALA A 206 -9.40 6.52 22.38
C ALA A 206 -8.32 6.86 23.44
N LEU A 207 -7.69 8.03 23.35
CA LEU A 207 -6.55 8.43 24.17
C LEU A 207 -6.98 9.13 25.48
N ASP A 208 -8.10 9.86 25.44
CA ASP A 208 -8.66 10.54 26.62
C ASP A 208 -9.32 9.55 27.61
N ASP A 209 -9.92 8.47 27.10
CA ASP A 209 -10.58 7.44 27.90
C ASP A 209 -9.58 6.60 28.75
N ALA A 210 -8.33 6.47 28.30
CA ALA A 210 -7.31 5.65 28.96
C ALA A 210 -6.78 6.26 30.28
N MET A 211 -6.70 7.59 30.37
CA MET A 211 -6.15 8.31 31.55
C MET A 211 -7.12 8.30 32.75
N ALA A 212 -8.43 8.33 32.49
CA ALA A 212 -9.46 8.32 33.53
C ALA A 212 -9.56 6.95 34.25
N ALA A 213 -9.35 5.86 33.51
CA ALA A 213 -9.51 4.50 34.00
C ALA A 213 -8.46 4.08 35.05
N LEU A 214 -7.22 4.57 34.95
CA LEU A 214 -6.12 4.15 35.85
C LEU A 214 -6.27 4.69 37.28
N LYS A 215 -6.74 5.94 37.45
CA LYS A 215 -6.96 6.56 38.77
C LYS A 215 -8.11 5.92 39.54
N ALA A 216 -9.17 5.55 38.83
CA ALA A 216 -10.34 4.90 39.43
C ALA A 216 -9.98 3.52 40.02
N LYS A 217 -9.06 2.78 39.38
CA LYS A 217 -8.74 1.40 39.76
C LYS A 217 -7.97 1.28 41.07
N VAL A 218 -7.03 2.19 41.34
CA VAL A 218 -6.23 2.18 42.57
C VAL A 218 -7.04 2.67 43.79
N GLN A 219 -7.96 3.61 43.58
CA GLN A 219 -8.82 4.12 44.66
C GLN A 219 -9.95 3.14 45.03
N GLY A 220 -10.44 2.35 44.06
CA GLY A 220 -11.46 1.32 44.31
C GLY A 220 -10.97 0.13 45.14
N GLU A 221 -9.68 -0.22 45.05
CA GLU A 221 -9.09 -1.36 45.78
C GLU A 221 -8.55 -0.98 47.18
N GLY A 222 -8.43 0.32 47.50
CA GLY A 222 -7.93 0.81 48.80
C GLY A 222 -8.98 1.20 49.85
N GLY A 223 -10.28 1.17 49.51
CA GLY A 223 -11.38 1.63 50.38
C GLY A 223 -12.08 0.56 51.21
N GLY A 224 -11.59 -0.69 51.19
CA GLY A 224 -12.34 -1.87 51.64
C GLY A 224 -11.78 -2.62 52.85
N THR A 225 -10.99 -2.00 53.74
CA THR A 225 -10.64 -2.64 55.04
C THR A 225 -10.46 -1.58 56.12
N GLY A 226 -11.56 -1.14 56.75
CA GLY A 226 -11.49 -0.23 57.88
C GLY A 226 -12.88 0.23 58.34
N GLY A 227 -13.62 -0.64 59.03
CA GLY A 227 -14.83 -0.21 59.73
C GLY A 227 -15.77 -1.34 60.16
N SER A 228 -15.65 -1.70 61.44
CA SER A 228 -16.54 -2.53 62.29
C SER A 228 -16.43 -4.05 62.19
#